data_AF-A0AAW4CMS6-F1
#
_entry.id   AF-A0AAW4CMS6-F1
#
_cell.length_a   1.000
_cell.length_b   1.000
_cell.length_c   1.000
_cell.angle_alpha   90.00
_cell.angle_beta   90.00
_cell.angle_gamma   90.00
#
_symmetry.space_group_name_H-M   'P 1'
#
loop_
_entity.id
_entity.type
_entity.pdbx_description
1 polymer ?
#
loop_
_entity_poly.entity_id
_entity_poly.type
_entity_poly.pdbx_seq_one_letter_code
_entity_poly.pdbx_strand_id
1 'polypeptide(L)'
;IISRAGWASGYGNLVQISHGNGMETRYGHMSKLLVAPNSYVHRGQVIGLMGSTGRSTGSHLHYEVRVDGAAINPIPFVAGPDYLIAMNTKPPVAMGGPTKADEKAVD
;
A
#
# COMPACT_ATOMS: atom_id res chain seq x y z
N ILE A 1 2.32 -10.14 7.81
CA ILE A 1 2.55 -9.72 9.21
C ILE A 1 2.62 -8.20 9.25
N ILE A 2 2.04 -7.54 10.25
CA ILE A 2 2.19 -6.09 10.43
C ILE A 2 3.62 -5.78 10.85
N SER A 3 4.41 -5.17 9.98
CA SER A 3 5.79 -4.74 10.30
C SER A 3 5.83 -3.36 10.95
N ARG A 4 4.81 -2.52 10.72
CA ARG A 4 4.64 -1.23 11.40
C ARG A 4 3.15 -0.85 11.51
N ALA A 5 2.77 -0.30 12.66
CA ALA A 5 1.51 0.41 12.83
C ALA A 5 1.77 1.63 13.73
N GLY A 6 1.63 2.83 13.18
CA GLY A 6 1.84 4.08 13.94
C GLY A 6 2.13 5.29 13.05
N TRP A 7 2.47 6.42 13.67
CA TRP A 7 2.84 7.63 12.95
C TRP A 7 4.15 7.46 12.17
N ALA A 8 4.19 7.98 10.93
CA ALA A 8 5.32 7.85 10.02
C ALA A 8 5.50 9.09 9.12
N SER A 9 5.93 10.21 9.70
CA SER A 9 6.27 11.44 8.97
C SER A 9 5.14 11.85 8.00
N GLY A 10 5.44 12.10 6.72
CA GLY A 10 4.49 12.50 5.70
C GLY A 10 3.34 11.50 5.46
N TYR A 11 3.49 10.23 5.82
CA TYR A 11 2.41 9.25 5.72
C TYR A 11 1.32 9.44 6.78
N GLY A 12 1.57 10.21 7.85
CA GLY A 12 0.66 10.28 8.98
C GLY A 12 0.57 8.93 9.67
N ASN A 13 -0.65 8.48 10.01
CA ASN A 13 -0.85 7.12 10.50
C ASN A 13 -0.68 6.12 9.37
N LEU A 14 0.26 5.19 9.57
CA LEU A 14 0.69 4.20 8.59
C LEU A 14 0.51 2.79 9.13
N VAL A 15 -0.01 1.90 8.29
CA VAL A 15 0.17 0.44 8.44
C VAL A 15 1.09 -0.05 7.34
N GLN A 16 2.11 -0.80 7.72
CA GLN A 16 2.99 -1.54 6.82
C GLN A 16 2.79 -3.03 7.06
N ILE A 17 2.51 -3.77 5.99
CA ILE A 17 2.34 -5.22 6.02
C ILE A 17 3.48 -5.85 5.23
N SER A 18 4.25 -6.71 5.88
CA SER A 18 5.21 -7.59 5.22
C SER A 18 4.50 -8.86 4.76
N HIS A 19 4.71 -9.21 3.49
CA HIS A 19 4.16 -10.42 2.84
C HIS A 19 5.21 -11.52 2.69
N GLY A 20 6.44 -11.30 3.16
CA GLY A 20 7.59 -12.16 2.92
C GLY A 20 8.32 -11.81 1.61
N ASN A 21 9.48 -12.43 1.39
CA ASN A 21 10.29 -12.29 0.16
C ASN A 21 10.54 -10.83 -0.27
N GLY A 22 10.81 -9.93 0.69
CA GLY A 22 11.08 -8.52 0.40
C GLY A 22 9.86 -7.70 -0.05
N MET A 23 8.66 -8.29 -0.13
CA MET A 23 7.43 -7.61 -0.52
C MET A 23 6.72 -6.99 0.69
N GLU A 24 6.31 -5.73 0.53
CA GLU A 24 5.54 -5.00 1.54
C GLU A 24 4.43 -4.17 0.90
N THR A 25 3.33 -4.00 1.61
CA THR A 25 2.31 -2.98 1.27
C THR A 25 2.22 -1.93 2.36
N ARG A 26 1.99 -0.68 1.95
CA ARG A 26 1.82 0.46 2.86
C ARG A 26 0.47 1.11 2.66
N TYR A 27 -0.14 1.52 3.77
CA TYR A 27 -1.44 2.17 3.83
C TYR A 27 -1.31 3.42 4.70
N GLY A 28 -1.20 4.58 4.05
CA GLY A 28 -0.98 5.88 4.69
C GLY A 28 -2.26 6.71 4.85
N HIS A 29 -2.09 7.87 5.48
CA HIS A 29 -3.10 8.90 5.75
C HIS A 29 -4.28 8.45 6.62
N MET A 30 -4.17 7.34 7.36
CA MET A 30 -5.29 6.81 8.14
C MET A 30 -5.76 7.77 9.24
N SER A 31 -7.06 7.77 9.54
CA SER A 31 -7.61 8.42 10.72
C SER A 31 -7.42 7.58 11.98
N LYS A 32 -7.49 6.24 11.85
CA LYS A 32 -7.38 5.30 12.97
C LYS A 32 -6.73 3.99 12.54
N LEU A 33 -5.86 3.46 13.39
CA LEU A 33 -5.24 2.14 13.24
C LEU A 33 -6.02 1.11 14.08
N LEU A 34 -6.31 -0.06 13.49
CA LEU A 34 -7.05 -1.13 14.16
C LEU A 34 -6.20 -2.39 14.39
N VAL A 35 -4.91 -2.32 14.05
CA VAL A 35 -3.94 -3.41 14.20
C VAL A 35 -2.68 -2.90 14.88
N ALA A 36 -1.95 -3.82 15.52
CA ALA A 36 -0.68 -3.56 16.18
C ALA A 36 0.50 -4.20 15.42
N PRO A 37 1.74 -3.72 15.61
CA PRO A 37 2.93 -4.39 15.09
C PRO A 37 3.01 -5.87 15.51
N ASN A 38 3.67 -6.69 14.70
CA ASN A 38 3.81 -8.14 14.87
C ASN A 38 2.50 -8.95 14.82
N SER A 39 1.37 -8.33 14.47
CA SER A 39 0.10 -9.03 14.31
C SER A 39 0.05 -9.76 12.96
N TYR A 40 -0.54 -10.96 12.95
CA TYR A 40 -0.92 -11.64 11.71
C TYR A 40 -2.26 -11.07 11.22
N VAL A 41 -2.36 -10.89 9.91
CA VAL A 41 -3.60 -10.45 9.26
C VAL A 41 -3.84 -11.30 8.02
N HIS A 42 -5.11 -11.50 7.69
CA HIS A 42 -5.52 -12.21 6.47
C HIS A 42 -6.06 -11.24 5.42
N ARG A 43 -6.11 -11.67 4.16
CA ARG A 43 -6.74 -10.90 3.07
C ARG A 43 -8.18 -10.54 3.45
N GLY A 44 -8.58 -9.30 3.17
CA GLY A 44 -9.91 -8.77 3.49
C GLY A 44 -10.10 -8.34 4.95
N GLN A 45 -9.12 -8.54 5.84
CA GLN A 45 -9.20 -8.05 7.21
C GLN A 45 -9.14 -6.51 7.24
N VAL A 46 -10.00 -5.89 8.02
CA VAL A 46 -9.96 -4.44 8.26
C VAL A 46 -8.76 -4.12 9.15
N ILE A 47 -7.88 -3.25 8.67
CA ILE A 47 -6.63 -2.85 9.36
C ILE A 47 -6.67 -1.42 9.93
N GLY A 48 -7.63 -0.60 9.49
CA GLY A 48 -7.71 0.81 9.85
C GLY A 48 -8.82 1.55 9.11
N LEU A 49 -8.96 2.83 9.42
CA LEU A 49 -9.93 3.74 8.81
C LEU A 49 -9.20 4.81 7.98
N MET A 50 -9.72 5.09 6.78
CA MET A 50 -9.22 6.17 5.92
C MET A 50 -9.31 7.52 6.63
N GLY A 51 -8.42 8.44 6.29
CA GLY A 51 -8.45 9.81 6.81
C GLY A 51 -7.60 10.75 5.98
N SER A 52 -7.13 11.81 6.63
CA SER A 52 -6.26 12.84 6.02
C SER A 52 -5.12 13.23 6.96
N THR A 53 -4.48 12.25 7.61
CA THR A 53 -3.35 12.51 8.52
C THR A 53 -2.02 12.65 7.78
N GLY A 54 -1.05 13.31 8.39
CA GLY A 54 0.26 13.55 7.78
C GLY A 54 0.19 14.59 6.67
N ARG A 55 0.94 14.37 5.59
CA ARG A 55 1.02 15.29 4.45
C ARG A 55 -0.05 14.94 3.42
N SER A 56 -1.27 15.39 3.69
CA SER A 56 -2.45 15.14 2.86
C SER A 56 -3.25 16.42 2.63
N THR A 57 -3.87 16.57 1.47
CA THR A 57 -4.76 17.69 1.13
C THR A 57 -6.25 17.39 1.31
N GLY A 58 -6.61 16.13 1.59
CA GLY A 58 -8.00 15.69 1.77
C GLY A 58 -8.08 14.20 2.12
N SER A 59 -9.27 13.71 2.50
CA SER A 59 -9.41 12.30 2.89
C SER A 59 -9.20 11.35 1.71
N HIS A 60 -8.16 10.52 1.76
CA HIS A 60 -7.85 9.51 0.76
C HIS A 60 -6.96 8.41 1.35
N LEU A 61 -6.75 7.32 0.59
CA LEU A 61 -5.79 6.28 0.94
C LEU A 61 -4.53 6.45 0.10
N HIS A 62 -3.38 6.61 0.77
CA HIS A 62 -2.08 6.46 0.11
C HIS A 62 -1.67 4.99 0.18
N TYR A 63 -1.72 4.30 -0.97
CA TYR A 63 -1.37 2.89 -1.08
C TYR A 63 -0.06 2.72 -1.84
N GLU A 64 0.85 1.89 -1.31
CA GLU A 64 2.07 1.49 -2.01
C GLU A 64 2.24 -0.02 -1.99
N VAL A 65 2.85 -0.53 -3.06
CA VAL A 65 3.52 -1.84 -3.09
C VAL A 65 5.01 -1.57 -3.16
N ARG A 66 5.79 -2.30 -2.35
CA ARG A 66 7.25 -2.21 -2.33
C ARG A 66 7.87 -3.58 -2.47
N VAL A 67 8.96 -3.66 -3.22
CA VAL A 67 9.79 -4.87 -3.38
C VAL A 67 11.23 -4.47 -3.12
N ASP A 68 11.90 -5.18 -2.21
CA ASP A 68 13.27 -4.91 -1.78
C ASP A 68 13.51 -3.45 -1.37
N GLY A 69 12.49 -2.86 -0.72
CA GLY A 69 12.51 -1.48 -0.25
C GLY A 69 12.21 -0.42 -1.32
N ALA A 70 12.09 -0.76 -2.61
CA ALA A 70 11.71 0.17 -3.67
C ALA A 70 10.19 0.19 -3.89
N ALA A 71 9.59 1.38 -4.04
CA ALA A 71 8.19 1.50 -4.41
C ALA A 71 8.02 1.19 -5.90
N ILE A 72 7.00 0.39 -6.23
CA ILE A 72 6.72 -0.06 -7.59
C ILE A 72 5.28 0.31 -7.96
N ASN A 73 4.94 0.31 -9.25
CA ASN A 73 3.57 0.61 -9.69
C ASN A 73 2.57 -0.36 -9.00
N PRO A 74 1.62 0.14 -8.19
CA PRO A 74 0.70 -0.71 -7.45
C PRO A 74 -0.46 -1.25 -8.30
N ILE A 75 -0.76 -0.67 -9.47
CA ILE A 75 -1.93 -1.00 -10.28
C ILE A 75 -2.07 -2.51 -10.58
N PRO A 76 -1.01 -3.23 -11.01
CA PRO A 76 -1.12 -4.66 -11.28
C PRO A 76 -1.49 -5.51 -10.05
N PHE A 77 -1.24 -5.00 -8.83
CA PHE A 77 -1.55 -5.69 -7.58
C PHE A 77 -2.96 -5.40 -7.07
N VAL A 78 -3.63 -4.40 -7.65
CA VAL A 78 -4.99 -3.99 -7.31
C VAL A 78 -6.00 -4.50 -8.36
N ALA A 79 -5.59 -4.57 -9.64
CA ALA A 79 -6.47 -4.82 -10.78
C ALA A 79 -6.83 -6.30 -11.06
N GLY A 80 -6.28 -7.28 -10.33
CA GLY A 80 -6.71 -8.68 -10.45
C GLY A 80 -5.58 -9.69 -10.76
N PRO A 81 -5.80 -10.68 -11.65
CA PRO A 81 -4.93 -11.86 -11.78
C PRO A 81 -3.51 -11.57 -12.30
N ASP A 82 -3.23 -10.36 -12.75
CA ASP A 82 -1.94 -9.92 -13.29
C ASP A 82 -0.84 -9.78 -12.23
N TYR A 83 -1.14 -10.04 -10.95
CA TYR A 83 -0.14 -10.09 -9.88
C TYR A 83 1.02 -11.05 -10.20
N LEU A 84 0.74 -12.18 -10.87
CA LEU A 84 1.76 -13.16 -11.27
C LEU A 84 2.70 -12.62 -12.35
N ILE A 85 2.20 -11.76 -13.23
CA ILE A 85 3.01 -11.13 -14.28
C ILE A 85 3.89 -10.06 -13.65
N ALA A 86 3.31 -9.20 -12.80
CA ALA A 86 4.03 -8.11 -12.14
C ALA A 86 5.14 -8.58 -11.18
N MET A 87 5.00 -9.78 -10.58
CA MET A 87 6.07 -10.37 -9.76
C MET A 87 7.22 -10.95 -10.59
N ASN A 88 6.96 -11.41 -11.81
CA ASN A 88 7.95 -12.08 -12.66
C ASN A 88 8.74 -11.10 -13.57
N THR A 89 8.16 -9.96 -13.92
CA THR A 89 8.86 -8.87 -14.59
C THR A 89 9.27 -7.84 -13.56
N LYS A 90 10.57 -7.54 -13.40
CA LYS A 90 11.09 -6.50 -12.51
C LYS A 90 10.22 -5.24 -12.63
N PRO A 91 9.34 -4.95 -11.65
CA PRO A 91 8.28 -4.00 -11.89
C PRO A 91 8.85 -2.58 -11.92
N PRO A 92 8.33 -1.70 -12.80
CA PRO A 92 8.82 -0.35 -12.91
C PRO A 92 8.67 0.38 -11.57
N VAL A 93 9.70 1.13 -11.19
CA VAL A 93 9.70 1.99 -10.00
C VAL A 93 8.54 2.98 -10.12
N ALA A 94 7.79 3.16 -9.03
CA ALA A 94 6.68 4.11 -8.98
C ALA A 94 7.22 5.54 -9.14
N MET A 95 6.88 6.19 -10.26
CA MET A 95 7.25 7.58 -10.57
C MET A 95 6.13 8.59 -10.23
N GLY A 96 5.04 8.14 -9.61
CA GLY A 96 3.86 8.96 -9.31
C GLY A 96 2.62 8.11 -9.11
N GLY A 97 1.46 8.78 -8.99
CA GLY A 97 0.16 8.11 -9.06
C GLY A 97 -0.11 7.52 -10.45
N PRO A 98 -1.10 6.62 -10.57
CA PRO A 98 -1.47 6.04 -11.86
C PRO A 98 -1.86 7.13 -12.86
N THR A 99 -1.59 6.89 -14.15
CA THR A 99 -2.13 7.77 -15.19
C THR A 99 -3.63 7.50 -15.33
N LYS A 100 -4.38 8.45 -15.89
CA LYS A 100 -5.81 8.25 -16.20
C LYS A 100 -6.08 7.05 -17.13
N ALA A 101 -5.08 6.66 -17.92
CA ALA A 101 -5.17 5.47 -18.78
C ALA A 101 -5.04 4.19 -17.97
N ASP A 102 -4.15 4.18 -16.96
CA ASP A 102 -3.98 3.05 -16.05
C ASP A 102 -5.23 2.86 -15.19
N GLU A 103 -5.85 3.94 -14.71
CA GLU A 103 -7.09 3.88 -13.90
C GLU A 103 -8.25 3.24 -14.66
N LYS A 104 -8.46 3.61 -15.93
CA LYS A 104 -9.55 3.06 -16.77
C LYS A 104 -9.37 1.57 -17.12
N ALA A 105 -8.17 1.04 -17.00
CA ALA A 105 -7.90 -0.38 -17.25
C ALA A 105 -8.21 -1.26 -16.02
N VAL A 106 -8.52 -0.64 -14.87
CA VAL A 106 -8.85 -1.33 -13.61
C VAL A 106 -10.37 -1.48 -13.40
N ASP A 107 -11.19 -0.74 -14.16
CA ASP A 107 -12.66 -0.84 -14.18
C ASP A 107 -13.14 -2.01 -15.07
#